data_AF-A0A419KJS1-F1
#
_entry.id   AF-A0A419KJS1-F1
#
_cell.length_a   1.000
_cell.length_b   1.000
_cell.length_c   1.000
_cell.angle_alpha   90.00
_cell.angle_beta   90.00
_cell.angle_gamma   90.00
#
_symmetry.space_group_name_H-M   'P 1'
#
loop_
_entity.id
_entity.type
_entity.pdbx_description
1 polymer ?
#
loop_
_entity_poly.entity_id
_entity_poly.type
_entity_poly.pdbx_seq_one_letter_code
_entity_poly.pdbx_strand_id
1 'polypeptide(L)'
;MGTFSMVARCRYTGALGVCVSTAIPAVGSVVPHVEKGVAAIATQGLTNITYGIKGLKLIKKGLSPEEALKTILSDDPKRETRQVIMIDVHGRKAAYTGEETFEWKGQILGEDFIAAGNLLVSRRVLEAMVDAFNNCEGRLSEKLLSALEAGERAGGDRRGGISAALIVVGEEGLPETRPIIDLRVDLHKEPVKELRRIYNAYMNWIEMLH
;
A
#
# COMPACT_ATOMS: atom_id res chain seq x y z
N MET A 1 -13.36 -1.25 -9.12
CA MET A 1 -12.12 -1.93 -9.58
C MET A 1 -11.56 -2.65 -8.36
N GLY A 2 -11.45 -3.98 -8.39
CA GLY A 2 -10.93 -4.76 -7.26
C GLY A 2 -9.46 -4.47 -6.98
N THR A 3 -9.05 -4.46 -5.72
CA THR A 3 -7.69 -4.12 -5.31
C THR A 3 -7.48 -4.58 -3.87
N PHE A 4 -6.28 -5.06 -3.54
CA PHE A 4 -5.83 -5.20 -2.16
C PHE A 4 -4.48 -4.50 -1.99
N SER A 5 -4.30 -3.84 -0.85
CA SER A 5 -3.11 -3.05 -0.54
C SER A 5 -2.83 -3.03 0.95
N MET A 6 -1.60 -2.65 1.29
CA MET A 6 -1.20 -2.36 2.65
C MET A 6 -0.36 -1.09 2.68
N VAL A 7 -0.65 -0.21 3.65
CA VAL A 7 0.26 0.87 4.04
C VAL A 7 0.91 0.49 5.36
N ALA A 8 2.20 0.76 5.51
CA ALA A 8 2.91 0.41 6.74
C ALA A 8 4.05 1.39 7.05
N ARG A 9 4.51 1.34 8.30
CA ARG A 9 5.69 2.03 8.78
C ARG A 9 6.65 1.07 9.48
N CYS A 10 7.92 1.45 9.56
CA CYS A 10 8.85 0.89 10.53
C CYS A 10 9.05 1.90 11.66
N ARG A 11 8.65 1.57 12.89
CA ARG A 11 8.76 2.49 14.04
C ARG A 11 10.20 2.83 14.43
N TYR A 12 11.14 1.94 14.10
CA TYR A 12 12.54 2.07 14.47
C TYR A 12 13.31 2.97 13.49
N THR A 13 13.08 2.78 12.19
CA THR A 13 13.81 3.51 11.13
C THR A 13 13.05 4.73 10.61
N GLY A 14 11.74 4.81 10.87
CA GLY A 14 10.85 5.81 10.27
C GLY A 14 10.51 5.54 8.80
N ALA A 15 10.87 4.36 8.27
CA ALA A 15 10.50 3.97 6.91
C ALA A 15 8.98 3.93 6.75
N LEU A 16 8.50 4.29 5.56
CA LEU A 16 7.09 4.30 5.18
C LEU A 16 6.94 3.61 3.83
N GLY A 17 5.87 2.85 3.63
CA GLY A 17 5.67 2.16 2.36
C GLY A 17 4.25 1.72 2.07
N VAL A 18 4.01 1.41 0.80
CA VAL A 18 2.77 0.86 0.27
C VAL A 18 3.08 -0.32 -0.65
N CYS A 19 2.33 -1.41 -0.50
CA CYS A 19 2.24 -2.45 -1.52
C CYS A 19 0.79 -2.59 -2.01
N VAL A 20 0.62 -3.00 -3.27
CA VAL A 20 -0.71 -3.12 -3.88
C VAL A 20 -0.71 -4.13 -5.04
N SER A 21 -1.83 -4.81 -5.26
CA SER A 21 -2.11 -5.56 -6.49
C SER A 21 -3.59 -5.49 -6.91
N THR A 22 -3.84 -5.61 -8.22
CA THR A 22 -5.18 -5.51 -8.83
C THR A 22 -5.24 -6.22 -10.18
N ALA A 23 -6.45 -6.54 -10.64
CA ALA A 23 -6.74 -7.02 -11.99
C ALA A 23 -6.85 -5.93 -13.07
N ILE A 24 -6.11 -4.83 -12.94
CA ILE A 24 -6.06 -3.72 -13.92
C ILE A 24 -4.60 -3.33 -14.16
N PRO A 25 -4.20 -2.87 -15.35
CA PRO A 25 -2.83 -2.45 -15.60
C PRO A 25 -2.39 -1.24 -14.75
N ALA A 26 -1.08 -1.14 -14.54
CA ALA A 26 -0.37 0.03 -14.03
C ALA A 26 -0.84 0.60 -12.67
N VAL A 27 -1.20 -0.26 -11.72
CA VAL A 27 -1.67 0.17 -10.39
C VAL A 27 -0.67 1.05 -9.63
N GLY A 28 0.62 0.87 -9.89
CA GLY A 28 1.70 1.61 -9.23
C GLY A 28 1.70 3.11 -9.49
N SER A 29 1.13 3.58 -10.60
CA SER A 29 1.01 5.04 -10.86
C SER A 29 -0.24 5.67 -10.24
N VAL A 30 -1.10 4.89 -9.60
CA VAL A 30 -2.46 5.31 -9.23
C VAL A 30 -2.71 5.19 -7.73
N VAL A 31 -2.47 4.00 -7.16
CA VAL A 31 -2.85 3.69 -5.78
C VAL A 31 -1.85 4.21 -4.74
N PRO A 32 -0.53 3.96 -4.88
CA PRO A 32 0.41 4.23 -3.80
C PRO A 32 0.91 5.67 -3.80
N HIS A 33 0.95 6.28 -2.63
CA HIS A 33 1.51 7.61 -2.40
C HIS A 33 2.31 7.60 -1.10
N VAL A 34 3.59 7.96 -1.17
CA VAL A 34 4.48 7.96 0.01
C VAL A 34 5.37 9.18 0.00
N GLU A 35 5.55 9.80 1.16
CA GLU A 35 6.52 10.87 1.35
C GLU A 35 7.30 10.64 2.65
N LYS A 36 8.64 10.68 2.55
CA LYS A 36 9.55 10.42 3.67
C LYS A 36 9.31 11.42 4.79
N GLY A 37 9.18 10.91 6.03
CA GLY A 37 8.90 11.74 7.19
C GLY A 37 7.49 12.31 7.26
N VAL A 38 6.59 11.90 6.35
CA VAL A 38 5.20 12.38 6.30
C VAL A 38 4.25 11.21 6.48
N ALA A 39 3.94 10.47 5.41
CA ALA A 39 2.95 9.39 5.44
C ALA A 39 3.05 8.44 4.24
N ALA A 40 2.42 7.27 4.39
CA ALA A 40 2.08 6.34 3.33
C ALA A 40 0.55 6.27 3.19
N ILE A 41 0.06 6.38 1.95
CA ILE A 41 -1.35 6.44 1.60
C ILE A 41 -1.63 5.52 0.41
N ALA A 42 -2.68 4.72 0.51
CA ALA A 42 -3.24 3.99 -0.63
C ALA A 42 -4.66 4.46 -0.90
N THR A 43 -4.94 4.91 -2.13
CA THR A 43 -6.28 5.30 -2.62
C THR A 43 -6.74 4.33 -3.70
N GLN A 44 -7.88 3.67 -3.50
CA GLN A 44 -8.40 2.62 -4.36
C GLN A 44 -9.94 2.61 -4.42
N GLY A 45 -10.54 1.58 -5.02
CA GLY A 45 -11.98 1.49 -5.29
C GLY A 45 -12.31 2.04 -6.68
N LEU A 46 -13.23 3.00 -6.80
CA LEU A 46 -13.25 3.90 -7.95
C LEU A 46 -12.22 5.00 -7.67
N THR A 47 -10.96 4.73 -8.01
CA THR A 47 -9.83 5.50 -7.48
C THR A 47 -9.90 6.97 -7.85
N ASN A 48 -9.59 7.82 -6.86
CA ASN A 48 -9.33 9.24 -7.05
C ASN A 48 -7.92 9.55 -6.52
N ILE A 49 -6.97 9.73 -7.44
CA ILE A 49 -5.54 9.98 -7.16
C ILE A 49 -5.35 11.22 -6.27
N THR A 50 -6.27 12.18 -6.33
CA THR A 50 -6.16 13.41 -5.53
C THR A 50 -6.21 13.16 -4.03
N TYR A 51 -6.75 12.04 -3.55
CA TYR A 51 -6.74 11.68 -2.12
C TYR A 51 -5.32 11.48 -1.59
N GLY A 52 -4.47 10.78 -2.35
CA GLY A 52 -3.06 10.61 -1.97
C GLY A 52 -2.30 11.92 -1.99
N ILE A 53 -2.45 12.70 -3.08
CA ILE A 53 -1.77 13.98 -3.26
C ILE A 53 -2.19 15.00 -2.18
N LYS A 54 -3.49 15.17 -1.94
CA LYS A 54 -4.01 16.09 -0.93
C LYS A 54 -3.71 15.58 0.49
N GLY A 55 -3.81 14.26 0.71
CA GLY A 55 -3.53 13.63 2.00
C GLY A 55 -2.11 13.90 2.47
N LEU A 56 -1.11 13.63 1.62
CA LEU A 56 0.29 13.95 1.93
C LEU A 56 0.48 15.44 2.21
N LYS A 57 -0.10 16.33 1.40
CA LYS A 57 -0.02 17.78 1.60
C LYS A 57 -0.63 18.25 2.93
N LEU A 58 -1.76 17.69 3.34
CA LEU A 58 -2.43 18.04 4.59
C LEU A 58 -1.66 17.53 5.79
N ILE A 59 -1.21 16.27 5.76
CA ILE A 59 -0.42 15.67 6.84
C ILE A 59 0.92 16.41 7.00
N LYS A 60 1.57 16.78 5.90
CA LYS A 60 2.79 17.60 5.91
C LYS A 60 2.58 18.98 6.54
N LYS A 61 1.36 19.52 6.51
CA LYS A 61 0.99 20.78 7.18
C LYS A 61 0.64 20.60 8.67
N GLY A 62 0.76 19.40 9.21
CA GLY A 62 0.56 19.09 10.63
C GLY A 62 -0.76 18.41 10.97
N LEU A 63 -1.65 18.18 10.00
CA LEU A 63 -2.89 17.45 10.27
C LEU A 63 -2.59 15.96 10.55
N SER A 64 -3.40 15.35 11.42
CA SER A 64 -3.46 13.90 11.55
C SER A 64 -4.03 13.25 10.26
N PRO A 65 -3.74 11.96 10.01
CA PRO A 65 -4.41 11.20 8.96
C PRO A 65 -5.94 11.26 9.04
N GLU A 66 -6.52 11.23 10.24
CA GLU A 66 -7.97 11.31 10.44
C GLU A 66 -8.54 12.67 10.00
N GLU A 67 -7.90 13.78 10.39
CA GLU A 67 -8.29 15.12 9.98
C GLU A 67 -8.13 15.31 8.47
N ALA A 68 -6.99 14.88 7.91
CA ALA A 68 -6.74 14.96 6.48
C ALA A 68 -7.78 14.17 5.68
N LEU A 69 -8.07 12.94 6.08
CA LEU A 69 -9.07 12.10 5.43
C LEU A 69 -10.46 12.71 5.53
N LYS A 70 -10.86 13.23 6.70
CA LYS A 70 -12.14 13.91 6.89
C LYS A 70 -12.31 15.11 5.96
N THR A 71 -11.28 15.95 5.83
CA THR A 71 -11.29 17.10 4.92
C THR A 71 -11.43 16.68 3.46
N ILE A 72 -10.75 15.61 3.04
CA ILE A 72 -10.83 15.18 1.64
C ILE A 72 -12.20 14.54 1.34
N LEU A 73 -12.75 13.75 2.27
CA LEU A 73 -14.05 13.10 2.12
C LEU A 73 -15.21 14.11 2.08
N SER A 74 -15.12 15.25 2.77
CA SER A 74 -16.17 16.29 2.72
C SER A 74 -16.30 16.93 1.34
N ASP A 75 -15.22 16.91 0.54
CA ASP A 75 -15.16 17.53 -0.77
C ASP A 75 -15.55 16.58 -1.92
N ASP A 76 -15.71 15.28 -1.65
CA ASP A 76 -16.00 14.26 -2.67
C ASP A 76 -17.44 13.74 -2.57
N PRO A 77 -18.37 14.20 -3.43
CA PRO A 77 -19.75 13.71 -3.43
C PRO A 77 -19.85 12.21 -3.81
N LYS A 78 -18.79 11.63 -4.39
CA LYS A 78 -18.70 10.21 -4.73
C LYS A 78 -17.87 9.43 -3.72
N ARG A 79 -17.67 9.95 -2.51
CA ARG A 79 -16.87 9.29 -1.46
C ARG A 79 -17.27 7.83 -1.23
N GLU A 80 -18.55 7.48 -1.32
CA GLU A 80 -19.02 6.11 -1.08
C GLU A 80 -18.49 5.10 -2.12
N THR A 81 -17.94 5.56 -3.25
CA THR A 81 -17.25 4.72 -4.25
C THR A 81 -15.74 4.56 -3.99
N ARG A 82 -15.20 5.18 -2.93
CA ARG A 82 -13.76 5.24 -2.62
C ARG A 82 -13.39 4.25 -1.52
N GLN A 83 -12.13 3.84 -1.51
CA GLN A 83 -11.50 3.15 -0.40
C GLN A 83 -10.11 3.72 -0.19
N VAL A 84 -9.78 4.15 1.03
CA VAL A 84 -8.54 4.87 1.32
C VAL A 84 -7.98 4.44 2.67
N ILE A 85 -6.67 4.23 2.75
CA ILE A 85 -5.93 3.96 3.98
C ILE A 85 -4.71 4.88 4.07
N MET A 86 -4.41 5.37 5.27
CA MET A 86 -3.34 6.33 5.55
C MET A 86 -2.64 5.96 6.85
N ILE A 87 -1.30 5.99 6.86
CA ILE A 87 -0.49 5.92 8.07
C ILE A 87 0.60 6.98 8.01
N ASP A 88 0.80 7.73 9.09
CA ASP A 88 1.87 8.74 9.16
C ASP A 88 3.14 8.22 9.83
N VAL A 89 4.20 9.03 9.79
CA VAL A 89 5.49 8.73 10.42
C VAL A 89 5.41 8.59 11.95
N HIS A 90 4.30 8.98 12.58
CA HIS A 90 4.07 8.83 14.01
C HIS A 90 3.18 7.62 14.35
N GLY A 91 2.69 6.89 13.34
CA GLY A 91 1.81 5.74 13.50
C GLY A 91 0.34 6.08 13.74
N ARG A 92 -0.06 7.36 13.58
CA ARG A 92 -1.47 7.75 13.48
C ARG A 92 -2.03 7.21 12.16
N LYS A 93 -3.31 6.87 12.14
CA LYS A 93 -3.89 6.03 11.09
C LYS A 93 -5.30 6.46 10.76
N ALA A 94 -5.66 6.44 9.48
CA ALA A 94 -7.03 6.64 9.06
C ALA A 94 -7.39 5.66 7.94
N ALA A 95 -8.63 5.19 7.94
CA ALA A 95 -9.14 4.31 6.91
C ALA A 95 -10.60 4.63 6.61
N TYR A 96 -11.00 4.51 5.36
CA TYR A 96 -12.37 4.66 4.91
C TYR A 96 -12.66 3.69 3.77
N THR A 97 -13.79 2.99 3.87
CA THR A 97 -14.32 2.10 2.83
C THR A 97 -15.76 2.50 2.58
N GLY A 98 -16.00 3.13 1.42
CA GLY A 98 -17.32 3.62 1.06
C GLY A 98 -18.33 2.49 0.80
N GLU A 99 -19.60 2.78 1.06
CA GLU A 99 -20.68 1.80 0.98
C GLU A 99 -20.96 1.27 -0.44
N GLU A 100 -20.56 2.01 -1.48
CA GLU A 100 -20.74 1.64 -2.89
C GLU A 100 -19.51 0.92 -3.49
N THR A 101 -18.46 0.68 -2.71
CA THR A 101 -17.36 -0.21 -3.14
C THR A 101 -17.81 -1.66 -3.19
N PHE A 102 -17.19 -2.49 -4.02
CA PHE A 102 -17.69 -3.84 -4.27
C PHE A 102 -17.32 -4.84 -3.16
N GLU A 103 -18.30 -5.62 -2.70
CA GLU A 103 -18.13 -6.75 -1.77
C GLU A 103 -17.38 -7.91 -2.43
N TRP A 104 -16.47 -8.65 -1.79
CA TRP A 104 -16.05 -8.47 -0.41
C TRP A 104 -15.11 -7.28 -0.27
N LYS A 105 -15.33 -6.47 0.76
CA LYS A 105 -14.52 -5.29 1.07
C LYS A 105 -14.27 -5.14 2.56
N GLY A 106 -13.19 -4.45 2.90
CA GLY A 106 -12.91 -4.06 4.27
C GLY A 106 -11.49 -3.55 4.47
N GLN A 107 -11.17 -3.33 5.74
CA GLN A 107 -9.82 -2.98 6.20
C GLN A 107 -9.52 -3.64 7.55
N ILE A 108 -8.24 -3.86 7.84
CA ILE A 108 -7.72 -4.30 9.13
C ILE A 108 -6.61 -3.32 9.54
N LEU A 109 -6.78 -2.71 10.70
CA LEU A 109 -5.80 -1.79 11.28
C LEU A 109 -4.95 -2.55 12.31
N GLY A 110 -3.63 -2.47 12.18
CA GLY A 110 -2.67 -2.95 13.15
C GLY A 110 -1.87 -1.82 13.79
N GLU A 111 -0.85 -2.16 14.57
CA GLU A 111 -0.03 -1.17 15.26
C GLU A 111 0.74 -0.28 14.27
N ASP A 112 1.45 -0.88 13.31
CA ASP A 112 2.31 -0.18 12.33
C ASP A 112 1.86 -0.37 10.88
N PHE A 113 0.62 -0.81 10.64
CA PHE A 113 0.09 -1.04 9.29
C PHE A 113 -1.43 -0.86 9.20
N ILE A 114 -1.92 -0.74 7.96
CA ILE A 114 -3.33 -0.97 7.61
C ILE A 114 -3.36 -1.82 6.34
N ALA A 115 -4.10 -2.92 6.34
CA ALA A 115 -4.44 -3.69 5.14
C ALA A 115 -5.85 -3.35 4.69
N ALA A 116 -6.10 -3.18 3.39
CA ALA A 116 -7.44 -2.94 2.87
C ALA A 116 -7.64 -3.55 1.49
N GLY A 117 -8.90 -3.85 1.17
CA GLY A 117 -9.25 -4.27 -0.18
C GLY A 117 -10.73 -4.24 -0.47
N ASN A 118 -11.06 -4.32 -1.75
CA ASN A 118 -12.41 -4.40 -2.28
C ASN A 118 -12.45 -5.34 -3.49
N LEU A 119 -13.64 -5.87 -3.78
CA LEU A 119 -13.86 -6.94 -4.76
C LEU A 119 -13.02 -8.21 -4.48
N LEU A 120 -12.62 -8.44 -3.23
CA LEU A 120 -11.78 -9.58 -2.86
C LEU A 120 -12.57 -10.88 -2.87
N VAL A 121 -11.85 -12.00 -2.93
CA VAL A 121 -12.47 -13.33 -2.82
C VAL A 121 -13.12 -13.55 -1.45
N SER A 122 -12.51 -13.01 -0.39
CA SER A 122 -13.02 -13.07 0.99
C SER A 122 -12.17 -12.22 1.93
N ARG A 123 -12.62 -12.12 3.20
CA ARG A 123 -11.86 -11.53 4.31
C ARG A 123 -10.48 -12.14 4.53
N ARG A 124 -10.33 -13.44 4.23
CA ARG A 124 -9.08 -14.19 4.45
C ARG A 124 -7.89 -13.61 3.71
N VAL A 125 -8.12 -12.86 2.63
CA VAL A 125 -7.07 -12.14 1.91
C VAL A 125 -6.38 -11.15 2.85
N LEU A 126 -7.14 -10.30 3.55
CA LEU A 126 -6.56 -9.30 4.45
C LEU A 126 -5.95 -9.96 5.69
N GLU A 127 -6.57 -11.01 6.22
CA GLU A 127 -6.03 -11.76 7.37
C GLU A 127 -4.67 -12.38 7.03
N ALA A 128 -4.55 -13.02 5.86
CA ALA A 128 -3.29 -13.58 5.39
C ALA A 128 -2.20 -12.51 5.19
N MET A 129 -2.55 -11.34 4.66
CA MET A 129 -1.61 -10.21 4.53
C MET A 129 -1.09 -9.77 5.91
N VAL A 130 -1.99 -9.65 6.89
CA VAL A 130 -1.65 -9.23 8.26
C VAL A 130 -0.76 -10.27 8.95
N ASP A 131 -1.11 -11.54 8.85
CA ASP A 131 -0.33 -12.62 9.46
C ASP A 131 1.08 -12.67 8.87
N ALA A 132 1.21 -12.57 7.54
CA ALA A 132 2.52 -12.55 6.89
C ALA A 132 3.33 -11.31 7.27
N PHE A 133 2.71 -10.12 7.34
CA PHE A 133 3.41 -8.90 7.76
C PHE A 133 3.94 -9.00 9.18
N ASN A 134 3.14 -9.53 10.12
CA ASN A 134 3.53 -9.64 11.52
C ASN A 134 4.63 -10.69 11.76
N ASN A 135 4.60 -11.79 11.00
CA ASN A 135 5.59 -12.87 11.14
C ASN A 135 6.85 -12.67 10.27
N CYS A 136 6.89 -11.64 9.44
CA CYS A 136 8.06 -11.32 8.62
C CYS A 136 8.99 -10.36 9.37
N GLU A 137 10.27 -10.73 9.43
CA GLU A 137 11.34 -9.93 10.00
C GLU A 137 12.12 -9.17 8.92
N GLY A 138 12.90 -8.17 9.34
CA GLY A 138 13.79 -7.42 8.45
C GLY A 138 13.17 -6.13 7.90
N ARG A 139 13.54 -5.80 6.66
CA ARG A 139 13.22 -4.54 5.98
C ARG A 139 11.71 -4.34 5.81
N LEU A 140 11.25 -3.09 5.83
CA LEU A 140 9.83 -2.79 5.63
C LEU A 140 9.36 -3.24 4.25
N SER A 141 10.21 -3.08 3.23
CA SER A 141 9.99 -3.56 1.87
C SER A 141 9.73 -5.07 1.79
N GLU A 142 10.54 -5.87 2.49
CA GLU A 142 10.38 -7.33 2.58
C GLU A 142 9.05 -7.71 3.25
N LYS A 143 8.72 -7.05 4.38
CA LYS A 143 7.46 -7.30 5.11
C LYS A 143 6.23 -6.97 4.26
N LEU A 144 6.24 -5.84 3.55
CA LEU A 144 5.16 -5.43 2.65
C LEU A 144 5.01 -6.39 1.47
N LEU A 145 6.11 -6.85 0.89
CA LEU A 145 6.09 -7.81 -0.22
C LEU A 145 5.58 -9.18 0.24
N SER A 146 6.03 -9.66 1.40
CA SER A 146 5.55 -10.90 2.02
C SER A 146 4.04 -10.86 2.30
N ALA A 147 3.54 -9.72 2.78
CA ALA A 147 2.11 -9.48 2.95
C ALA A 147 1.36 -9.59 1.61
N LEU A 148 1.86 -8.93 0.57
CA LEU A 148 1.24 -8.95 -0.75
C LEU A 148 1.18 -10.36 -1.36
N GLU A 149 2.25 -11.13 -1.22
CA GLU A 149 2.32 -12.53 -1.64
C GLU A 149 1.31 -13.41 -0.89
N ALA A 150 1.14 -13.20 0.41
CA ALA A 150 0.15 -13.92 1.21
C ALA A 150 -1.30 -13.57 0.80
N GLY A 151 -1.56 -12.30 0.52
CA GLY A 151 -2.85 -11.85 -0.01
C GLY A 151 -3.19 -12.47 -1.36
N GLU A 152 -2.22 -12.55 -2.28
CA GLU A 152 -2.39 -13.23 -3.58
C GLU A 152 -2.67 -14.73 -3.40
N ARG A 153 -1.90 -15.43 -2.55
CA ARG A 153 -2.11 -16.86 -2.26
C ARG A 153 -3.47 -17.15 -1.62
N ALA A 154 -4.01 -16.22 -0.83
CA ALA A 154 -5.35 -16.30 -0.26
C ALA A 154 -6.47 -15.98 -1.28
N GLY A 155 -6.10 -15.66 -2.53
CA GLY A 155 -6.97 -15.49 -3.69
C GLY A 155 -7.15 -14.05 -4.16
N GLY A 156 -6.67 -13.05 -3.41
CA GLY A 156 -6.60 -11.65 -3.83
C GLY A 156 -7.91 -11.05 -4.39
N ASP A 157 -7.77 -10.29 -5.47
CA ASP A 157 -8.88 -9.79 -6.30
C ASP A 157 -9.58 -10.96 -7.01
N ARG A 158 -10.91 -11.04 -6.95
CA ARG A 158 -11.71 -12.12 -7.58
C ARG A 158 -11.50 -12.30 -9.07
N ARG A 159 -10.94 -11.30 -9.74
CA ARG A 159 -10.66 -11.32 -11.18
C ARG A 159 -9.24 -11.83 -11.50
N GLY A 160 -8.43 -12.12 -10.49
CA GLY A 160 -6.99 -12.44 -10.63
C GLY A 160 -6.10 -11.19 -10.56
N GLY A 161 -4.78 -11.39 -10.71
CA GLY A 161 -3.78 -10.31 -10.72
C GLY A 161 -3.37 -9.91 -12.14
N ILE A 162 -3.22 -8.61 -12.39
CA ILE A 162 -2.67 -8.05 -13.64
C ILE A 162 -1.48 -7.12 -13.36
N SER A 163 -1.52 -6.35 -12.28
CA SER A 163 -0.42 -5.47 -11.90
C SER A 163 -0.16 -5.48 -10.40
N ALA A 164 1.05 -5.10 -10.01
CA ALA A 164 1.47 -4.98 -8.63
C ALA A 164 2.54 -3.89 -8.48
N ALA A 165 2.63 -3.29 -7.30
CA ALA A 165 3.66 -2.30 -7.01
C ALA A 165 4.08 -2.34 -5.53
N LEU A 166 5.32 -1.93 -5.29
CA LEU A 166 5.91 -1.72 -3.97
C LEU A 166 6.66 -0.39 -4.00
N ILE A 167 6.27 0.53 -3.12
CA ILE A 167 7.02 1.77 -2.89
C ILE A 167 7.38 1.89 -1.41
N VAL A 168 8.66 2.16 -1.12
CA VAL A 168 9.17 2.36 0.24
C VAL A 168 10.17 3.51 0.26
N VAL A 169 10.01 4.42 1.21
CA VAL A 169 10.93 5.54 1.46
C VAL A 169 11.50 5.47 2.87
N GLY A 170 12.71 5.98 3.05
CA GLY A 170 13.34 6.02 4.39
C GLY A 170 13.80 4.66 4.90
N GLU A 171 13.95 3.67 4.02
CA GLU A 171 14.54 2.38 4.37
C GLU A 171 16.05 2.50 4.53
N GLU A 172 16.61 1.81 5.52
CA GLU A 172 18.03 1.84 5.84
C GLU A 172 18.86 1.00 4.87
N GLY A 173 20.15 1.33 4.74
CA GLY A 173 21.08 0.60 3.88
C GLY A 173 20.79 0.73 2.38
N LEU A 174 20.08 1.78 1.97
CA LEU A 174 19.97 2.19 0.56
C LEU A 174 21.01 3.29 0.27
N PRO A 175 21.65 3.28 -0.93
CA PRO A 175 22.53 4.35 -1.35
C PRO A 175 21.81 5.69 -1.44
N GLU A 176 22.52 6.79 -1.17
CA GLU A 176 21.96 8.15 -1.27
C GLU A 176 21.43 8.48 -2.68
N THR A 177 22.02 7.88 -3.72
CA THR A 177 21.61 8.03 -5.12
C THR A 177 20.33 7.24 -5.48
N ARG A 178 19.86 6.37 -4.56
CA ARG A 178 18.68 5.50 -4.70
C ARG A 178 17.91 5.41 -3.36
N PRO A 179 17.41 6.53 -2.81
CA PRO A 179 16.85 6.56 -1.45
C PRO A 179 15.41 6.02 -1.37
N ILE A 180 14.89 5.46 -2.46
CA ILE A 180 13.51 5.00 -2.62
C ILE A 180 13.54 3.66 -3.33
N ILE A 181 12.82 2.68 -2.78
CA ILE A 181 12.43 1.47 -3.51
C ILE A 181 11.11 1.82 -4.20
N ASP A 182 11.09 1.85 -5.53
CA ASP A 182 9.89 2.04 -6.35
C ASP A 182 9.90 0.99 -7.45
N LEU A 183 9.23 -0.13 -7.19
CA LEU A 183 9.22 -1.30 -8.04
C LEU A 183 7.80 -1.57 -8.52
N ARG A 184 7.66 -1.83 -9.82
CA ARG A 184 6.36 -1.93 -10.49
C ARG A 184 6.33 -3.07 -11.49
N VAL A 185 5.20 -3.77 -11.50
CA VAL A 185 4.79 -4.70 -12.55
C VAL A 185 3.48 -4.17 -13.10
N ASP A 186 3.55 -3.47 -14.23
CA ASP A 186 2.38 -2.77 -14.76
C ASP A 186 1.44 -3.69 -15.58
N LEU A 187 1.92 -4.84 -16.06
CA LEU A 187 1.14 -5.85 -16.79
C LEU A 187 1.84 -7.22 -16.75
N HIS A 188 1.30 -8.18 -15.99
CA HIS A 188 1.80 -9.55 -15.94
C HIS A 188 0.71 -10.53 -15.46
N LYS A 189 0.81 -11.81 -15.85
CA LYS A 189 -0.15 -12.87 -15.43
C LYS A 189 0.00 -13.28 -13.97
N GLU A 190 1.21 -13.16 -13.43
CA GLU A 190 1.57 -13.43 -12.03
C GLU A 190 2.28 -12.18 -11.48
N PRO A 191 1.58 -11.05 -11.27
CA PRO A 191 2.24 -9.77 -11.04
C PRO A 191 2.97 -9.68 -9.70
N VAL A 192 2.46 -10.32 -8.64
CA VAL A 192 3.12 -10.26 -7.33
C VAL A 192 4.38 -11.14 -7.31
N LYS A 193 4.31 -12.34 -7.90
CA LYS A 193 5.49 -13.20 -8.12
C LYS A 193 6.57 -12.50 -8.97
N GLU A 194 6.16 -11.79 -10.01
CA GLU A 194 7.10 -11.02 -10.83
C GLU A 194 7.69 -9.83 -10.05
N LEU A 195 6.89 -9.17 -9.22
CA LEU A 195 7.37 -8.11 -8.33
C LEU A 195 8.41 -8.64 -7.34
N ARG A 196 8.23 -9.85 -6.80
CA ARG A 196 9.23 -10.54 -5.97
C ARG A 196 10.53 -10.80 -6.72
N ARG A 197 10.45 -11.29 -7.96
CA ARG A 197 11.63 -11.51 -8.81
C ARG A 197 12.41 -10.20 -9.01
N ILE A 198 11.70 -9.11 -9.33
CA ILE A 198 12.30 -7.77 -9.50
C ILE A 198 12.92 -7.28 -8.19
N TYR A 199 12.23 -7.41 -7.07
CA TYR A 199 12.72 -7.00 -5.77
C TYR A 199 14.02 -7.73 -5.40
N ASN A 200 14.09 -9.05 -5.56
CA ASN A 200 15.32 -9.81 -5.29
C ASN A 200 16.48 -9.35 -6.19
N ALA A 201 16.22 -9.15 -7.49
CA ALA A 201 17.23 -8.63 -8.42
C ALA A 201 17.72 -7.23 -8.01
N TYR A 202 16.79 -6.36 -7.61
CA TYR A 202 17.10 -5.01 -7.14
C TYR A 202 17.95 -5.02 -5.87
N MET A 203 17.56 -5.80 -4.86
CA MET A 203 18.30 -5.89 -3.60
C MET A 203 19.71 -6.47 -3.78
N ASN A 204 19.86 -7.53 -4.58
CA ASN A 204 21.16 -8.08 -4.93
C ASN A 204 22.05 -7.02 -5.62
N TRP A 205 21.46 -6.23 -6.52
CA TRP A 205 22.20 -5.16 -7.19
C TRP A 205 22.61 -4.04 -6.23
N ILE A 206 21.74 -3.66 -5.28
CA ILE A 206 22.06 -2.67 -4.24
C ILE A 206 23.21 -3.14 -3.36
N GLU A 207 23.22 -4.42 -2.96
CA GLU A 207 24.31 -4.98 -2.15
C GLU A 207 25.66 -4.96 -2.86
N MET A 208 25.68 -5.06 -4.19
CA MET A 208 26.91 -4.93 -4.99
C MET A 208 27.44 -3.48 -5.09
N LEU A 209 26.67 -2.48 -4.69
CA LEU A 209 27.09 -1.07 -4.71
C LEU A 209 27.79 -0.64 -3.40
N HIS A 210 27.81 -1.51 -2.39
CA HIS A 210 28.55 -1.34 -1.14
C HIS A 210 29.88 -2.08 -1.20
#